data_AF-A0A7C7IA73-F1
#
_entry.id   AF-A0A7C7IA73-F1
#
_cell.length_a   1.000
_cell.length_b   1.000
_cell.length_c   1.000
_cell.angle_alpha   90.00
_cell.angle_beta   90.00
_cell.angle_gamma   90.00
#
_symmetry.space_group_name_H-M   'P 1'
#
loop_
_entity.id
_entity.type
_entity.pdbx_description
1 polymer ?
#
loop_
_entity_poly.entity_id
_entity_poly.type
_entity_poly.pdbx_seq_one_letter_code
_entity_poly.pdbx_strand_id
1 'polypeptide(L)' 'MASLDNIGVLLPTRGVLVHAQSAGPRVELNWQMAETAERLGYDSVWVGDSITSKPRLEPLAVMAALGARTS' A
#
# COMPACT_ATOMS: atom_id res chain seq x y z
N MET A 1 -3.67 -21.48 18.29
CA MET A 1 -2.67 -20.44 18.00
C MET A 1 -3.32 -19.12 18.35
N ALA A 2 -2.66 -18.26 19.14
CA ALA A 2 -3.18 -16.92 19.37
C ALA A 2 -3.30 -16.23 18.01
N SER A 3 -4.51 -15.78 17.67
CA SER A 3 -4.70 -14.90 16.54
C SER A 3 -3.83 -13.66 16.77
N LEU A 4 -3.13 -13.21 15.75
CA LEU A 4 -2.42 -11.93 15.78
C LEU A 4 -3.46 -10.82 15.59
N ASP A 5 -4.40 -10.72 16.52
CA ASP A 5 -5.55 -9.83 16.39
C ASP A 5 -5.07 -8.37 16.28
N ASN A 6 -5.39 -7.73 15.15
CA ASN A 6 -5.14 -6.32 14.81
C ASN A 6 -3.72 -5.97 14.37
N ILE A 7 -3.07 -6.82 13.57
CA ILE A 7 -1.82 -6.43 12.89
C ILE A 7 -2.11 -5.92 11.49
N GLY A 8 -1.69 -4.68 11.23
CA GLY A 8 -1.73 -4.06 9.91
C GLY A 8 -0.35 -3.82 9.30
N VAL A 9 -0.32 -3.52 7.99
CA VAL A 9 0.91 -3.17 7.28
C VAL A 9 0.79 -1.85 6.52
N LEU A 10 1.83 -1.00 6.63
CA LEU A 10 1.94 0.23 5.87
C LEU A 10 2.45 -0.07 4.45
N LEU A 11 1.69 0.35 3.45
CA LEU A 11 2.07 0.18 2.05
C LEU A 11 3.17 1.17 1.65
N PRO A 12 4.04 0.82 0.68
CA PRO A 12 5.18 1.63 0.26
C PRO A 12 4.78 2.79 -0.66
N THR A 13 3.68 3.50 -0.37
CA THR A 13 3.06 4.52 -1.25
C THR A 13 4.03 5.63 -1.65
N ARG A 14 4.95 5.99 -0.74
CA ARG A 14 6.05 6.92 -1.02
C ARG A 14 7.30 6.23 -1.56
N GLY A 15 7.60 5.03 -1.07
CA GLY A 15 8.79 4.27 -1.47
C GLY A 15 8.85 4.01 -2.97
N VAL A 16 7.70 3.68 -3.58
CA VAL A 16 7.60 3.45 -5.04
C VAL A 16 7.94 4.68 -5.89
N LEU A 17 7.81 5.88 -5.33
CA LEU A 17 8.14 7.14 -5.99
C LEU A 17 9.59 7.56 -5.73
N VAL A 18 10.04 7.48 -4.46
CA VAL A 18 11.38 7.90 -4.04
C VAL A 18 12.47 6.98 -4.59
N HIS A 19 12.17 5.69 -4.72
CA HIS A 19 13.10 4.68 -5.25
C HIS A 19 12.73 4.24 -6.67
N ALA A 20 12.02 5.09 -7.41
CA ALA A 20 11.73 4.84 -8.81
C ALA A 20 13.02 4.67 -9.61
N GLN A 21 13.05 3.65 -10.47
CA GLN A 21 14.18 3.41 -11.38
C GLN A 21 13.97 4.14 -12.69
N SER A 22 14.91 4.01 -13.63
CA SER A 22 14.83 4.65 -14.96
C SER A 22 13.56 4.28 -15.75
N ALA A 23 12.95 3.12 -15.46
CA ALA A 23 11.69 2.69 -16.07
C ALA A 23 10.43 3.36 -15.47
N GLY A 24 10.58 4.21 -14.45
CA GLY A 24 9.48 4.88 -13.75
C GLY A 24 9.10 4.22 -12.42
N PRO A 25 8.14 4.81 -11.68
CA PRO A 25 7.66 4.28 -10.41
C PRO A 25 6.83 3.01 -10.62
N ARG A 26 7.07 1.99 -9.80
CA ARG A 26 6.31 0.74 -9.79
C ARG A 26 5.14 0.84 -8.82
N VAL A 27 4.11 1.60 -9.19
CA VAL A 27 2.95 1.87 -8.33
C VAL A 27 2.22 0.56 -7.95
N GLU A 28 2.31 -0.44 -8.83
CA GLU A 28 1.71 -1.76 -8.72
C GLU A 28 2.11 -2.51 -7.45
N LEU A 29 3.30 -2.21 -6.91
CA LEU A 29 3.79 -2.82 -5.69
C LEU A 29 2.86 -2.56 -4.49
N ASN A 30 2.08 -1.47 -4.49
CA ASN A 30 1.14 -1.18 -3.41
C ASN A 30 0.01 -2.21 -3.35
N TRP A 31 -0.66 -2.51 -4.47
CA TRP A 31 -1.75 -3.48 -4.47
C TRP A 31 -1.25 -4.92 -4.45
N GLN A 32 -0.11 -5.22 -5.07
CA GLN A 32 0.52 -6.55 -4.93
C GLN A 32 0.86 -6.87 -3.46
N MET A 33 1.32 -5.87 -2.71
CA MET A 33 1.57 -6.02 -1.28
C MET A 33 0.27 -6.14 -0.47
N ALA A 34 -0.78 -5.40 -0.82
CA ALA A 34 -2.08 -5.52 -0.15
C ALA A 34 -2.72 -6.90 -0.34
N GLU A 35 -2.76 -7.42 -1.58
CA GLU A 35 -3.20 -8.78 -1.89
C GLU A 35 -2.37 -9.83 -1.13
N THR A 36 -1.08 -9.56 -0.94
CA THR A 36 -0.21 -10.43 -0.14
C THR A 36 -0.52 -10.34 1.35
N ALA A 37 -0.78 -9.16 1.88
CA ALA A 37 -1.14 -8.96 3.28
C ALA A 37 -2.46 -9.68 3.62
N GLU A 38 -3.46 -9.56 2.75
CA GLU A 38 -4.73 -10.30 2.87
C GLU A 38 -4.52 -11.82 2.88
N ARG A 39 -3.77 -12.36 1.90
CA ARG A 39 -3.46 -13.82 1.87
C ARG A 39 -2.72 -14.31 3.11
N LEU A 40 -1.94 -13.45 3.75
CA LEU A 40 -1.19 -13.77 4.97
C LEU A 40 -2.01 -13.57 6.25
N GLY A 41 -3.24 -13.06 6.14
CA GLY A 41 -4.14 -12.85 7.28
C GLY A 41 -3.84 -11.59 8.09
N TYR A 42 -3.25 -10.55 7.49
CA TYR A 42 -3.19 -9.23 8.12
C TYR A 42 -4.58 -8.59 8.15
N ASP A 43 -4.90 -7.91 9.25
CA ASP A 43 -6.23 -7.31 9.47
C ASP A 43 -6.44 -6.00 8.70
N SER A 44 -5.36 -5.30 8.35
CA SER A 44 -5.44 -4.00 7.69
C SER A 44 -4.22 -3.65 6.85
N VAL A 45 -4.45 -2.83 5.83
CA VAL A 45 -3.40 -2.15 5.05
C VAL A 45 -3.56 -0.65 5.21
N TRP A 46 -2.44 0.07 5.27
CA TRP A 46 -2.43 1.50 5.53
C TRP A 46 -1.83 2.26 4.35
N VAL A 47 -2.51 3.31 3.92
CA VAL A 47 -2.06 4.22 2.86
C VAL A 47 -1.59 5.52 3.53
N GLY A 48 -0.32 5.89 3.31
CA GLY A 48 0.19 7.17 3.80
C GLY A 48 -0.28 8.35 2.95
N ASP A 49 -0.73 9.42 3.59
CA ASP A 49 -0.91 10.76 2.98
C ASP A 49 -0.04 11.79 3.71
N SER A 50 0.59 12.66 2.94
CA SER A 50 1.38 13.76 3.48
C SER A 50 1.44 14.90 2.46
N ILE A 51 0.76 16.00 2.79
CA ILE A 51 0.61 17.18 1.90
C ILE A 51 1.96 17.79 1.53
N THR A 52 2.92 17.78 2.46
CA THR A 52 4.27 18.36 2.28
C THR A 52 5.25 17.39 1.61
N SER A 53 4.97 16.09 1.59
CA SER A 53 5.92 15.06 1.14
C SER A 53 5.76 14.72 -0.34
N LYS A 54 5.99 15.69 -1.23
CA LYS A 54 5.97 15.44 -2.69
C LYS A 54 7.31 14.85 -3.18
N PRO A 55 7.32 14.02 -4.24
CA PRO A 55 6.16 13.50 -4.99
C PRO A 55 5.33 12.51 -4.16
N ARG A 56 4.00 12.50 -4.35
CA ARG A 56 3.06 11.60 -3.64
C ARG A 56 1.98 11.05 -4.57
N LEU A 57 1.52 9.84 -4.29
CA LEU A 57 0.29 9.30 -4.88
C LEU A 57 -0.92 9.97 -4.22
N GLU A 58 -2.04 10.06 -4.94
CA GLU A 58 -3.30 10.54 -4.35
C GLU A 58 -3.92 9.41 -3.49
N PRO A 59 -4.09 9.61 -2.17
CA PRO A 59 -4.43 8.53 -1.25
C PRO A 59 -5.81 7.91 -1.50
N LEU A 60 -6.82 8.69 -1.89
CA LEU A 60 -8.16 8.14 -2.16
C LEU A 60 -8.17 7.24 -3.39
N ALA A 61 -7.47 7.63 -4.46
CA ALA A 61 -7.29 6.84 -5.66
C ALA A 61 -6.52 5.54 -5.37
N VAL A 62 -5.49 5.60 -4.50
CA VAL A 62 -4.79 4.39 -4.04
C VAL A 62 -5.77 3.49 -3.29
N MET A 63 -6.51 4.01 -2.31
CA MET A 63 -7.49 3.21 -1.55
C MET A 63 -8.58 2.60 -2.44
N ALA A 64 -9.07 3.33 -3.45
CA ALA A 64 -10.01 2.79 -4.42
C ALA A 64 -9.40 1.63 -5.23
N ALA A 65 -8.13 1.74 -5.63
CA ALA A 65 -7.44 0.67 -6.34
C ALA A 65 -7.21 -0.57 -5.47
N LEU A 66 -6.98 -0.39 -4.17
CA LEU A 66 -6.86 -1.46 -3.18
C LEU A 66 -8.21 -2.16 -2.97
N GLY A 67 -9.26 -1.40 -2.69
CA GLY A 67 -10.61 -1.95 -2.48
C GLY A 67 -11.17 -2.70 -3.69
N ALA A 68 -10.69 -2.41 -4.90
CA ALA A 68 -11.04 -3.17 -6.09
C ALA A 68 -10.27 -4.50 -6.25
N ARG A 69 -9.25 -4.76 -5.41
CA ARG A 69 -8.31 -5.90 -5.53
C ARG A 69 -8.27 -6.80 -4.29
N THR A 70 -8.89 -6.39 -3.19
CA THR A 70 -8.97 -7.12 -1.92
C THR A 70 -10.45 -7.29 -1.50
N SER A 71 -10.78 -8.28 -0.68
CA SER A 71 -12.15 -8.70 -0.29
C SER A 71 -12.37 -8.80 1.21
#